data_AF-A0A6P0Y4T6-F1
#
_entry.id   AF-A0A6P0Y4T6-F1
#
_cell.length_a   1.000
_cell.length_b   1.000
_cell.length_c   1.000
_cell.angle_alpha   90.00
_cell.angle_beta   90.00
_cell.angle_gamma   90.00
#
_symmetry.space_group_name_H-M   'P 1'
#
loop_
_entity.id
_entity.type
_entity.pdbx_description
1 polymer ?
#
loop_
_entity_poly.entity_id
_entity_poly.type
_entity_poly.pdbx_seq_one_letter_code
_entity_poly.pdbx_strand_id
1 'polypeptide(L)'
;RKKAPHRSFIKSNLQEYYKVNIFKSSKFVSRSLIGAVGLSASAMAFLGVPEVAKAADIWRGSDYLHTIMPTSLDFQGAGGVGVVDFKSLPIGPGNTDTIVQRQEDCIFGGLGGSCTIPIEMVELSLMSVAPVEVNNIFYDVFVTEGPNSTGTMTINHEFPDNGTPEPEGTFTSILNVFFEAKFVDVNDPNNMFSVFSEDIFGGPKVFEAFGEWSHEPVPGSVIVQGAPGTVVGDNTADQDANCHSQGPGCLVGQDSEGNPVGDFFIVGQVIHETPQGDTHTVDPAKTPEPSTVMMSSHYNVSF
;
A
#
# COMPACT_ATOMS: atom_id res chain seq x y z
N ARG A 1 -25.73 -48.07 22.90
CA ARG A 1 -26.08 -48.27 24.33
C ARG A 1 -25.12 -47.45 25.21
N LYS A 2 -25.52 -46.25 25.64
CA LYS A 2 -25.44 -45.73 27.03
C LYS A 2 -25.87 -44.26 27.01
N LYS A 3 -26.74 -43.92 27.95
CA LYS A 3 -27.49 -42.67 28.14
C LYS A 3 -26.66 -41.64 28.94
N ALA A 4 -26.84 -40.35 28.60
CA ALA A 4 -27.13 -39.13 29.41
C ALA A 4 -26.57 -39.01 30.87
N PRO A 5 -26.32 -37.79 31.44
CA PRO A 5 -27.24 -36.62 31.46
C PRO A 5 -26.58 -35.23 31.24
N HIS A 6 -27.24 -34.25 30.63
CA HIS A 6 -28.21 -33.27 31.19
C HIS A 6 -27.63 -32.35 32.28
N ARG A 7 -27.35 -31.08 31.93
CA ARG A 7 -27.34 -29.93 32.83
C ARG A 7 -27.92 -28.70 32.13
N SER A 8 -28.78 -28.00 32.87
CA SER A 8 -29.61 -26.87 32.46
C SER A 8 -29.37 -25.67 33.39
N PHE A 9 -29.85 -24.50 32.94
CA PHE A 9 -29.93 -23.19 33.60
C PHE A 9 -28.58 -22.44 33.74
N ILE A 10 -28.47 -21.15 33.40
CA ILE A 10 -29.26 -20.02 33.91
C ILE A 10 -29.44 -18.93 32.83
N LYS A 11 -30.68 -18.43 32.68
CA LYS A 11 -31.01 -17.13 32.07
C LYS A 11 -30.96 -16.07 33.17
N SER A 12 -30.21 -14.99 32.97
CA SER A 12 -30.33 -13.76 33.78
C SER A 12 -30.74 -12.60 32.88
N ASN A 13 -32.01 -12.22 33.01
CA ASN A 13 -32.54 -10.92 32.63
C ASN A 13 -31.86 -9.83 33.46
N LEU A 14 -31.44 -8.73 32.82
CA LEU A 14 -31.40 -7.41 33.45
C LEU A 14 -31.74 -6.37 32.37
N GLN A 15 -32.99 -5.91 32.40
CA GLN A 15 -33.38 -4.64 31.82
C GLN A 15 -33.08 -3.55 32.85
N GLU A 16 -32.23 -2.59 32.50
CA GLU A 16 -32.10 -1.35 33.26
C GLU A 16 -32.91 -0.23 32.61
N TYR A 17 -33.92 0.20 33.36
CA TYR A 17 -34.69 1.42 33.18
C TYR A 17 -33.86 2.62 33.67
N TYR A 18 -33.54 3.59 32.80
CA TYR A 18 -33.18 4.93 33.26
C TYR A 18 -34.42 5.85 33.21
N LYS A 19 -34.96 6.14 34.40
CA LYS A 19 -35.94 7.20 34.65
C LYS A 19 -35.21 8.55 34.69
N VAL A 20 -35.51 9.45 33.77
CA VAL A 20 -35.09 10.86 33.86
C VAL A 20 -36.13 11.63 34.67
N ASN A 21 -35.67 12.20 35.79
CA ASN A 21 -36.47 13.06 36.67
C ASN A 21 -36.69 14.44 36.03
N ILE A 22 -37.96 14.77 35.80
CA ILE A 22 -38.40 16.11 35.39
C ILE A 22 -38.45 17.01 36.63
N PHE A 23 -37.58 18.02 36.70
CA PHE A 23 -37.66 19.09 37.69
C PHE A 23 -38.84 20.02 37.38
N LYS A 24 -39.77 20.16 38.34
CA LYS A 24 -40.80 21.21 38.41
C LYS A 24 -40.30 22.34 39.32
N SER A 25 -40.31 23.57 38.81
CA SER A 25 -40.48 24.85 39.55
C SER A 25 -40.16 25.99 38.56
N SER A 26 -40.87 27.10 38.41
CA SER A 26 -41.83 27.81 39.27
C SER A 26 -42.76 28.68 38.41
N LYS A 27 -43.87 29.12 39.00
CA LYS A 27 -44.86 30.01 38.39
C LYS A 27 -44.30 31.44 38.26
N PHE A 28 -44.36 32.02 37.08
CA PHE A 28 -44.24 33.47 36.88
C PHE A 28 -45.55 34.01 36.32
N VAL A 29 -46.12 34.99 37.04
CA VAL A 29 -47.38 35.66 36.71
C VAL A 29 -47.09 36.80 35.74
N SER A 30 -48.01 36.96 34.79
CA SER A 30 -48.01 37.92 33.69
C SER A 30 -48.27 39.37 34.13
N ARG A 31 -47.64 40.33 33.43
CA ARG A 31 -48.29 41.58 32.97
C ARG A 31 -47.70 42.02 31.62
N SER A 32 -48.59 42.30 30.68
CA SER A 32 -48.37 42.64 29.27
C SER A 32 -47.58 43.92 29.05
N LEU A 33 -46.83 43.97 27.94
CA LEU A 33 -46.86 45.12 27.04
C LEU A 33 -46.76 44.63 25.59
N ILE A 34 -47.70 45.11 24.76
CA ILE A 34 -47.79 44.90 23.33
C ILE A 34 -46.68 45.72 22.67
N GLY A 35 -45.88 45.10 21.80
CA GLY A 35 -44.89 45.83 21.02
C GLY A 35 -44.15 44.95 20.01
N ALA A 36 -44.46 45.17 18.74
CA ALA A 36 -43.66 44.89 17.55
C ALA A 36 -43.40 43.42 17.15
N VAL A 37 -43.95 43.10 15.97
CA VAL A 37 -43.57 42.02 15.07
C VAL A 37 -42.05 42.02 14.87
N GLY A 38 -41.40 40.90 15.20
CA GLY A 38 -39.98 40.67 14.95
C GLY A 38 -39.73 39.17 15.00
N LEU A 39 -39.57 38.60 13.81
CA LEU A 39 -39.33 37.19 13.51
C LEU A 39 -38.55 36.43 14.59
N SER A 40 -39.09 35.29 14.99
CA SER A 40 -38.44 34.25 15.76
C SER A 40 -37.10 33.87 15.14
N ALA A 41 -36.01 34.47 15.62
CA ALA A 41 -34.68 33.92 15.47
C ALA A 41 -34.62 32.68 16.37
N SER A 42 -35.12 31.57 15.84
CA SER A 42 -34.86 30.24 16.36
C SER A 42 -33.35 30.10 16.42
N ALA A 43 -32.78 30.20 17.63
CA ALA A 43 -31.46 29.70 17.91
C ALA A 43 -31.53 28.17 17.77
N MET A 44 -31.57 27.70 16.52
CA MET A 44 -31.21 26.34 16.15
C MET A 44 -29.71 26.29 16.46
N ALA A 45 -29.40 25.95 17.72
CA ALA A 45 -28.11 25.39 18.03
C ALA A 45 -27.98 24.19 17.11
N PHE A 46 -27.26 24.36 16.01
CA PHE A 46 -26.65 23.27 15.28
C PHE A 46 -25.70 22.63 16.27
N LEU A 47 -26.22 21.71 17.08
CA LEU A 47 -25.45 20.65 17.69
C LEU A 47 -24.90 19.89 16.49
N GLY A 48 -23.76 20.35 15.98
CA GLY A 48 -22.98 19.64 14.98
C GLY A 48 -22.73 18.28 15.58
N VAL A 49 -23.44 17.28 15.09
CA VAL A 49 -23.08 15.90 15.33
C VAL A 49 -21.66 15.83 14.83
N PRO A 50 -20.65 15.54 15.68
CA PRO A 50 -19.30 15.37 15.19
C PRO A 50 -19.38 14.27 14.15
N GLU A 51 -19.17 14.62 12.89
CA GLU A 51 -18.99 13.65 11.83
C GLU A 51 -17.75 12.88 12.24
N VAL A 52 -17.94 11.63 12.66
CA VAL A 52 -16.83 10.76 13.02
C VAL A 52 -16.05 10.60 11.72
N ALA A 53 -14.81 11.12 11.70
CA ALA A 53 -13.92 10.94 10.56
C ALA A 53 -13.86 9.43 10.28
N LYS A 54 -14.43 9.02 9.15
CA LYS A 54 -14.36 7.64 8.70
C LYS A 54 -12.99 7.44 8.06
N ALA A 55 -12.32 6.36 8.44
CA ALA A 55 -11.23 5.81 7.65
C ALA A 55 -11.74 5.51 6.24
N ALA A 56 -10.95 5.83 5.22
CA ALA A 56 -11.24 5.36 3.88
C ALA A 56 -10.67 3.95 3.73
N ASP A 57 -11.47 3.03 3.20
CA ASP A 57 -11.01 1.67 2.91
C ASP A 57 -10.03 1.72 1.73
N ILE A 58 -9.11 0.77 1.64
CA ILE A 58 -8.12 0.71 0.53
C ILE A 58 -8.58 -0.31 -0.50
N TRP A 59 -8.57 0.08 -1.76
CA TRP A 59 -8.80 -0.85 -2.85
C TRP A 59 -7.59 -1.74 -3.13
N ARG A 60 -7.87 -2.98 -3.54
CA ARG A 60 -6.88 -3.84 -4.18
C ARG A 60 -6.22 -3.10 -5.35
N GLY A 61 -5.00 -3.47 -5.71
CA GLY A 61 -4.23 -2.76 -6.73
C GLY A 61 -2.79 -3.20 -6.74
N SER A 62 -1.91 -2.40 -7.34
CA SER A 62 -0.48 -2.67 -7.45
C SER A 62 0.37 -1.60 -6.76
N ASP A 63 1.49 -2.01 -6.19
CA ASP A 63 2.56 -1.17 -5.69
C ASP A 63 3.73 -1.22 -6.67
N TYR A 64 4.12 -0.05 -7.17
CA TYR A 64 5.19 0.12 -8.15
C TYR A 64 6.45 0.60 -7.44
N LEU A 65 7.48 -0.25 -7.38
CA LEU A 65 8.64 -0.06 -6.51
C LEU A 65 9.93 0.04 -7.32
N HIS A 66 10.84 0.86 -6.79
CA HIS A 66 12.19 1.04 -7.30
C HIS A 66 13.21 0.60 -6.26
N THR A 67 14.02 -0.38 -6.64
CA THR A 67 15.12 -0.89 -5.83
C THR A 67 16.25 0.12 -5.73
N ILE A 68 16.66 0.41 -4.50
CA ILE A 68 17.78 1.27 -4.16
C ILE A 68 18.80 0.54 -3.30
N MET A 69 20.01 1.09 -3.21
CA MET A 69 21.06 0.53 -2.37
C MET A 69 20.86 0.96 -0.89
N PRO A 70 21.14 0.07 0.08
CA PRO A 70 21.67 -1.29 -0.11
C PRO A 70 20.56 -2.30 -0.46
N THR A 71 20.81 -3.12 -1.48
CA THR A 71 20.03 -4.33 -1.77
C THR A 71 21.02 -5.44 -2.02
N SER A 72 20.95 -6.53 -1.26
CA SER A 72 21.93 -7.60 -1.30
C SER A 72 21.32 -8.94 -0.93
N LEU A 73 21.85 -10.00 -1.55
CA LEU A 73 21.44 -11.37 -1.28
C LEU A 73 22.69 -12.24 -1.14
N ASP A 74 22.72 -13.09 -0.12
CA ASP A 74 23.79 -14.05 0.11
C ASP A 74 23.53 -15.39 -0.59
N PHE A 75 24.36 -15.68 -1.58
CA PHE A 75 24.38 -16.91 -2.36
C PHE A 75 25.33 -17.98 -1.77
N GLN A 76 25.64 -17.96 -0.48
CA GLN A 76 26.49 -18.97 0.18
C GLN A 76 26.09 -20.44 -0.13
N GLY A 77 24.81 -20.73 -0.38
CA GLY A 77 24.32 -22.05 -0.82
C GLY A 77 24.65 -22.42 -2.28
N ALA A 78 24.97 -21.44 -3.12
CA ALA A 78 25.18 -21.60 -4.57
C ALA A 78 26.66 -21.79 -4.94
N GLY A 79 27.38 -22.63 -4.20
CA GLY A 79 28.79 -22.92 -4.52
C GLY A 79 29.79 -21.83 -4.10
N GLY A 80 29.47 -21.05 -3.06
CA GLY A 80 30.43 -20.12 -2.45
C GLY A 80 30.51 -18.74 -3.11
N VAL A 81 29.50 -18.34 -3.88
CA VAL A 81 29.36 -17.02 -4.51
C VAL A 81 29.43 -15.88 -3.49
N GLY A 82 28.81 -16.07 -2.32
CA GLY A 82 28.76 -15.07 -1.25
C GLY A 82 27.71 -13.98 -1.49
N VAL A 83 27.89 -12.82 -0.86
CA VAL A 83 26.97 -11.68 -0.94
C VAL A 83 27.10 -10.97 -2.28
N VAL A 84 25.97 -10.78 -2.96
CA VAL A 84 25.88 -10.02 -4.20
C VAL A 84 25.01 -8.79 -3.98
N ASP A 85 25.56 -7.62 -4.27
CA ASP A 85 24.82 -6.36 -4.25
C ASP A 85 24.08 -6.18 -5.58
N PHE A 86 22.83 -5.73 -5.50
CA PHE A 86 21.95 -5.51 -6.63
C PHE A 86 21.53 -4.05 -6.76
N LYS A 87 21.17 -3.70 -7.99
CA LYS A 87 20.52 -2.45 -8.37
C LYS A 87 19.33 -2.74 -9.27
N SER A 88 18.44 -1.76 -9.33
CA SER A 88 17.29 -1.72 -10.24
C SER A 88 17.67 -2.03 -11.69
N LEU A 89 16.87 -2.88 -12.34
CA LEU A 89 16.80 -3.03 -13.78
C LEU A 89 15.34 -2.76 -14.21
N PRO A 90 14.97 -1.50 -14.50
CA PRO A 90 13.57 -1.14 -14.70
C PRO A 90 12.87 -1.94 -15.82
N ILE A 91 11.66 -2.43 -15.52
CA ILE A 91 10.79 -3.22 -16.42
C ILE A 91 9.37 -2.66 -16.53
N GLY A 92 8.99 -1.75 -15.64
CA GLY A 92 7.65 -1.17 -15.58
C GLY A 92 7.63 0.33 -15.86
N PRO A 93 6.51 1.02 -15.56
CA PRO A 93 6.40 2.47 -15.68
C PRO A 93 7.42 3.19 -14.79
N GLY A 94 7.91 4.34 -15.27
CA GLY A 94 8.93 5.11 -14.57
C GLY A 94 10.25 4.34 -14.43
N ASN A 95 10.75 4.22 -13.20
CA ASN A 95 11.92 3.39 -12.85
C ASN A 95 11.52 2.11 -12.09
N THR A 96 10.28 1.63 -12.25
CA THR A 96 9.79 0.42 -11.59
C THR A 96 10.59 -0.80 -11.99
N ASP A 97 11.06 -1.55 -11.00
CA ASP A 97 11.71 -2.87 -11.18
C ASP A 97 11.05 -3.98 -10.35
N THR A 98 10.16 -3.64 -9.42
CA THR A 98 9.42 -4.59 -8.61
C THR A 98 7.95 -4.17 -8.57
N ILE A 99 7.02 -5.11 -8.80
CA ILE A 99 5.58 -4.89 -8.70
C ILE A 99 4.98 -5.89 -7.72
N VAL A 100 4.28 -5.37 -6.71
CA VAL A 100 3.54 -6.18 -5.72
C VAL A 100 2.06 -5.84 -5.82
N GLN A 101 1.24 -6.85 -6.03
CA GLN A 101 -0.21 -6.75 -6.11
C GLN A 101 -0.86 -7.04 -4.76
N ARG A 102 -1.70 -6.12 -4.29
CA ARG A 102 -2.72 -6.33 -3.26
C ARG A 102 -3.86 -7.11 -3.88
N GLN A 103 -4.16 -8.31 -3.36
CA GLN A 103 -5.11 -9.23 -3.99
C GLN A 103 -6.57 -9.02 -3.55
N GLU A 104 -6.79 -8.27 -2.47
CA GLU A 104 -8.11 -7.97 -1.91
C GLU A 104 -8.18 -6.54 -1.38
N ASP A 105 -9.40 -6.01 -1.28
CA ASP A 105 -9.66 -4.72 -0.64
C ASP A 105 -9.42 -4.83 0.87
N CYS A 106 -8.91 -3.76 1.46
CA CYS A 106 -8.68 -3.64 2.89
C CYS A 106 -9.79 -2.78 3.52
N ILE A 107 -10.66 -3.44 4.29
CA ILE A 107 -11.80 -2.82 4.95
C ILE A 107 -11.47 -2.58 6.43
N PHE A 108 -11.32 -1.32 6.85
CA PHE A 108 -10.86 -0.96 8.20
C PHE A 108 -11.99 -0.96 9.24
N GLY A 109 -13.22 -0.66 8.82
CA GLY A 109 -14.35 -0.49 9.74
C GLY A 109 -14.29 0.80 10.58
N GLY A 110 -13.39 1.74 10.25
CA GLY A 110 -13.23 3.04 10.91
C GLY A 110 -11.78 3.38 11.26
N LEU A 111 -11.56 4.61 11.70
CA LEU A 111 -10.24 5.09 12.12
C LEU A 111 -9.72 4.29 13.33
N GLY A 112 -8.44 3.93 13.31
CA GLY A 112 -7.82 2.98 14.25
C GLY A 112 -8.05 1.51 13.88
N GLY A 113 -8.71 1.25 12.74
CA GLY A 113 -8.92 -0.07 12.19
C GLY A 113 -7.66 -0.68 11.59
N SER A 114 -7.71 -1.98 11.35
CA SER A 114 -6.64 -2.75 10.72
C SER A 114 -7.23 -3.89 9.90
N CYS A 115 -6.56 -4.25 8.81
CA CYS A 115 -6.92 -5.36 7.94
C CYS A 115 -5.65 -6.18 7.62
N THR A 116 -5.84 -7.42 7.20
CA THR A 116 -4.76 -8.22 6.59
C THR A 116 -5.24 -8.74 5.25
N ILE A 117 -4.50 -8.46 4.19
CA ILE A 117 -4.81 -8.84 2.82
C ILE A 117 -3.71 -9.75 2.25
N PRO A 118 -4.06 -10.66 1.32
CA PRO A 118 -3.07 -11.38 0.54
C PRO A 118 -2.35 -10.44 -0.44
N ILE A 119 -1.06 -10.68 -0.66
CA ILE A 119 -0.24 -9.99 -1.66
C ILE A 119 0.52 -10.98 -2.55
N GLU A 120 0.85 -10.56 -3.76
CA GLU A 120 1.63 -11.32 -4.74
C GLU A 120 2.65 -10.42 -5.42
N MET A 121 3.93 -10.81 -5.46
CA MET A 121 4.91 -10.16 -6.32
C MET A 121 4.75 -10.76 -7.71
N VAL A 122 4.41 -9.91 -8.68
CA VAL A 122 4.17 -10.33 -10.06
C VAL A 122 5.32 -9.99 -10.98
N GLU A 123 6.20 -9.08 -10.56
CA GLU A 123 7.37 -8.67 -11.32
C GLU A 123 8.53 -8.33 -10.38
N LEU A 124 9.73 -8.73 -10.77
CA LEU A 124 11.01 -8.42 -10.13
C LEU A 124 12.08 -8.42 -11.22
N SER A 125 12.92 -7.40 -11.26
CA SER A 125 14.04 -7.33 -12.20
C SER A 125 15.22 -6.56 -11.63
N LEU A 126 16.24 -7.29 -11.19
CA LEU A 126 17.45 -6.71 -10.62
C LEU A 126 18.69 -7.15 -11.42
N MET A 127 19.75 -6.37 -11.31
CA MET A 127 21.07 -6.75 -11.81
C MET A 127 22.17 -6.46 -10.80
N SER A 128 23.24 -7.24 -10.82
CA SER A 128 24.38 -7.05 -9.92
C SER A 128 25.02 -5.68 -10.13
N VAL A 129 25.50 -5.07 -9.04
CA VAL A 129 26.23 -3.80 -9.09
C VAL A 129 27.59 -3.97 -9.76
N ALA A 130 28.24 -5.10 -9.52
CA ALA A 130 29.51 -5.50 -10.11
C ALA A 130 29.48 -6.99 -10.50
N PRO A 131 30.33 -7.43 -11.46
CA PRO A 131 30.46 -8.85 -11.77
C PRO A 131 30.93 -9.66 -10.57
N VAL A 132 30.43 -10.89 -10.47
CA VAL A 132 30.75 -11.84 -9.39
C VAL A 132 31.63 -12.95 -9.92
N GLU A 133 32.66 -13.33 -9.17
CA GLU A 133 33.61 -14.38 -9.57
C GLU A 133 33.11 -15.77 -9.17
N VAL A 134 32.99 -16.66 -10.15
CA VAL A 134 32.65 -18.08 -9.96
C VAL A 134 33.66 -18.92 -10.74
N ASN A 135 34.48 -19.72 -10.04
CA ASN A 135 35.51 -20.57 -10.63
C ASN A 135 36.49 -19.83 -11.59
N ASN A 136 36.91 -18.61 -11.21
CA ASN A 136 37.77 -17.70 -12.00
C ASN A 136 37.11 -17.13 -13.27
N ILE A 137 35.78 -17.17 -13.38
CA ILE A 137 35.01 -16.51 -14.45
C ILE A 137 34.12 -15.45 -13.79
N PHE A 138 34.07 -14.25 -14.37
CA PHE A 138 33.24 -13.16 -13.88
C PHE A 138 31.87 -13.18 -14.58
N TYR A 139 30.81 -13.09 -13.79
CA TYR A 139 29.43 -13.11 -14.26
C TYR A 139 28.69 -11.86 -13.82
N ASP A 140 27.92 -11.25 -14.72
CA ASP A 140 26.82 -10.38 -14.32
C ASP A 140 25.65 -11.26 -13.86
N VAL A 141 25.01 -10.87 -12.76
CA VAL A 141 23.90 -11.62 -12.16
C VAL A 141 22.61 -10.84 -12.36
N PHE A 142 21.61 -11.48 -12.95
CA PHE A 142 20.27 -10.92 -13.15
C PHE A 142 19.28 -11.71 -12.30
N VAL A 143 18.42 -11.03 -11.55
CA VAL A 143 17.38 -11.66 -10.74
C VAL A 143 16.02 -11.32 -11.32
N THR A 144 15.22 -12.34 -11.58
CA THR A 144 13.83 -12.19 -12.03
C THR A 144 12.86 -12.93 -11.12
N GLU A 145 11.61 -12.49 -11.09
CA GLU A 145 10.54 -13.18 -10.36
C GLU A 145 10.46 -14.64 -10.79
N GLY A 146 10.26 -15.52 -9.81
CA GLY A 146 9.99 -16.93 -9.99
C GLY A 146 8.59 -17.24 -9.44
N PRO A 147 7.94 -18.29 -9.94
CA PRO A 147 6.49 -18.44 -9.83
C PRO A 147 5.98 -18.53 -8.38
N ASN A 148 4.82 -17.91 -8.13
CA ASN A 148 4.05 -17.96 -6.88
C ASN A 148 4.68 -17.20 -5.70
N SER A 149 5.32 -16.06 -5.96
CA SER A 149 5.85 -15.19 -4.90
C SER A 149 4.72 -14.51 -4.13
N THR A 150 4.26 -15.12 -3.03
CA THR A 150 3.03 -14.74 -2.32
C THR A 150 3.26 -14.46 -0.84
N GLY A 151 2.37 -13.65 -0.26
CA GLY A 151 2.54 -13.15 1.09
C GLY A 151 1.26 -12.57 1.68
N THR A 152 1.44 -11.87 2.80
CA THR A 152 0.38 -11.11 3.46
C THR A 152 0.87 -9.72 3.83
N MET A 153 -0.02 -8.74 3.78
CA MET A 153 0.21 -7.39 4.26
C MET A 153 -0.85 -7.05 5.31
N THR A 154 -0.43 -6.57 6.47
CA THR A 154 -1.31 -5.99 7.48
C THR A 154 -1.19 -4.48 7.41
N ILE A 155 -2.32 -3.80 7.23
CA ILE A 155 -2.38 -2.34 7.11
C ILE A 155 -3.16 -1.80 8.31
N ASN A 156 -2.63 -0.76 8.95
CA ASN A 156 -3.24 -0.07 10.07
C ASN A 156 -3.56 1.38 9.66
N HIS A 157 -4.78 1.84 9.91
CA HIS A 157 -5.18 3.23 9.64
C HIS A 157 -5.22 4.00 10.96
N GLU A 158 -4.25 4.87 11.18
CA GLU A 158 -3.96 5.48 12.48
C GLU A 158 -4.37 6.95 12.54
N PHE A 159 -4.28 7.67 11.43
CA PHE A 159 -4.59 9.09 11.30
C PHE A 159 -5.67 9.32 10.24
N PRO A 160 -6.55 10.33 10.39
CA PRO A 160 -7.53 10.66 9.36
C PRO A 160 -6.86 11.09 8.06
N ASP A 161 -7.51 10.80 6.93
CA ASP A 161 -7.16 11.39 5.64
C ASP A 161 -7.15 12.93 5.74
N ASN A 162 -6.06 13.52 5.25
CA ASN A 162 -5.82 14.95 5.25
C ASN A 162 -5.61 15.55 3.85
N GLY A 163 -5.72 14.76 2.78
CA GLY A 163 -5.53 15.17 1.40
C GLY A 163 -4.08 15.55 1.07
N THR A 164 -3.10 14.97 1.80
CA THR A 164 -1.67 15.23 1.61
C THR A 164 -0.87 13.95 1.73
N PRO A 165 0.36 13.88 1.16
CA PRO A 165 1.21 12.68 1.25
C PRO A 165 1.77 12.37 2.65
N GLU A 166 1.24 13.00 3.71
CA GLU A 166 1.60 12.65 5.08
C GLU A 166 1.05 11.25 5.42
N PRO A 167 1.76 10.46 6.23
CA PRO A 167 1.29 9.13 6.61
C PRO A 167 -0.08 9.15 7.32
N GLU A 168 -0.95 8.24 6.88
CA GLU A 168 -2.25 7.97 7.50
C GLU A 168 -2.24 6.70 8.34
N GLY A 169 -1.16 5.92 8.26
CA GLY A 169 -0.88 4.83 9.16
C GLY A 169 0.36 4.03 8.77
N THR A 170 0.39 2.79 9.24
CA THR A 170 1.52 1.88 9.08
C THR A 170 1.10 0.59 8.39
N PHE A 171 2.07 -0.13 7.83
CA PHE A 171 1.86 -1.49 7.37
C PHE A 171 3.04 -2.38 7.76
N THR A 172 2.76 -3.68 7.86
CA THR A 172 3.77 -4.74 7.84
C THR A 172 3.47 -5.70 6.71
N SER A 173 4.49 -6.27 6.11
CA SER A 173 4.32 -7.32 5.10
C SER A 173 5.29 -8.47 5.34
N ILE A 174 4.85 -9.66 4.94
CA ILE A 174 5.67 -10.87 4.87
C ILE A 174 5.46 -11.44 3.47
N LEU A 175 6.55 -11.60 2.72
CA LEU A 175 6.52 -12.08 1.35
C LEU A 175 7.47 -13.27 1.19
N ASN A 176 6.94 -14.38 0.68
CA ASN A 176 7.74 -15.52 0.25
C ASN A 176 8.14 -15.30 -1.21
N VAL A 177 9.40 -14.95 -1.45
CA VAL A 177 9.90 -14.62 -2.78
C VAL A 177 10.58 -15.84 -3.39
N PHE A 178 10.05 -16.29 -4.52
CA PHE A 178 10.71 -17.22 -5.44
C PHE A 178 11.37 -16.40 -6.54
N PHE A 179 12.56 -16.81 -6.97
CA PHE A 179 13.27 -16.10 -8.03
C PHE A 179 14.22 -17.01 -8.80
N GLU A 180 14.55 -16.58 -10.01
CA GLU A 180 15.65 -17.09 -10.83
C GLU A 180 16.80 -16.08 -10.80
N ALA A 181 18.00 -16.53 -10.45
CA ALA A 181 19.22 -15.76 -10.62
C ALA A 181 20.01 -16.32 -11.81
N LYS A 182 20.12 -15.52 -12.87
CA LYS A 182 20.82 -15.85 -14.11
C LYS A 182 22.20 -15.22 -14.12
N PHE A 183 23.22 -16.05 -14.25
CA PHE A 183 24.63 -15.68 -14.31
C PHE A 183 25.05 -15.66 -15.78
N VAL A 184 25.52 -14.51 -16.28
CA VAL A 184 25.97 -14.31 -17.66
C VAL A 184 27.44 -13.91 -17.68
N ASP A 185 28.30 -14.70 -18.31
CA ASP A 185 29.74 -14.41 -18.37
C ASP A 185 29.98 -13.07 -19.10
N VAL A 186 30.75 -12.19 -18.46
CA VAL A 186 31.03 -10.84 -18.96
C VAL A 186 31.82 -10.84 -20.28
N ASN A 187 32.51 -11.93 -20.60
CA ASN A 187 33.33 -12.07 -21.81
C ASN A 187 32.68 -12.95 -22.89
N ASP A 188 31.76 -13.84 -22.52
CA ASP A 188 31.01 -14.69 -23.45
C ASP A 188 29.54 -14.80 -23.01
N PRO A 189 28.64 -13.95 -23.53
CA PRO A 189 27.24 -13.99 -23.17
C PRO A 189 26.53 -15.32 -23.46
N ASN A 190 27.13 -16.25 -24.21
CA ASN A 190 26.57 -17.60 -24.41
C ASN A 190 26.94 -18.57 -23.27
N ASN A 191 27.97 -18.26 -22.49
CA ASN A 191 28.34 -18.96 -21.28
C ASN A 191 27.49 -18.43 -20.12
N MET A 192 26.32 -19.03 -19.93
CA MET A 192 25.37 -18.63 -18.89
C MET A 192 24.83 -19.85 -18.15
N PHE A 193 24.41 -19.64 -16.90
CA PHE A 193 23.66 -20.62 -16.13
C PHE A 193 22.64 -19.90 -15.23
N SER A 194 21.65 -20.63 -14.76
CA SER A 194 20.64 -20.12 -13.83
C SER A 194 20.61 -20.97 -12.57
N VAL A 195 20.26 -20.33 -11.46
CA VAL A 195 19.98 -20.98 -10.17
C VAL A 195 18.65 -20.45 -9.65
N PHE A 196 17.84 -21.35 -9.10
CA PHE A 196 16.54 -20.98 -8.53
C PHE A 196 16.64 -20.87 -7.02
N SER A 197 15.84 -20.00 -6.40
CA SER A 197 15.81 -19.85 -4.94
C SER A 197 15.59 -21.19 -4.22
N GLU A 198 14.76 -22.07 -4.79
CA GLU A 198 14.49 -23.40 -4.26
C GLU A 198 15.73 -24.30 -4.22
N ASP A 199 16.59 -24.21 -5.24
CA ASP A 199 17.82 -25.00 -5.32
C ASP A 199 18.87 -24.51 -4.32
N ILE A 200 18.92 -23.19 -4.08
CA ILE A 200 19.93 -22.57 -3.23
C ILE A 200 19.53 -22.63 -1.75
N PHE A 201 18.26 -22.41 -1.45
CA PHE A 201 17.76 -22.21 -0.08
C PHE A 201 16.79 -23.29 0.39
N GLY A 202 16.40 -24.23 -0.49
CA GLY A 202 15.40 -25.26 -0.19
C GLY A 202 13.95 -24.74 -0.17
N GLY A 203 13.71 -23.53 -0.67
CA GLY A 203 12.40 -22.87 -0.70
C GLY A 203 12.48 -21.39 -1.06
N PRO A 204 11.39 -20.62 -0.83
CA PRO A 204 11.39 -19.18 -1.04
C PRO A 204 12.26 -18.47 0.01
N LYS A 205 12.69 -17.26 -0.33
CA LYS A 205 13.23 -16.32 0.66
C LYS A 205 12.08 -15.56 1.32
N VAL A 206 12.05 -15.58 2.66
CA VAL A 206 11.01 -14.87 3.42
C VAL A 206 11.53 -13.49 3.75
N PHE A 207 10.88 -12.48 3.19
CA PHE A 207 11.17 -11.08 3.42
C PHE A 207 10.09 -10.46 4.30
N GLU A 208 10.50 -9.77 5.35
CA GLU A 208 9.61 -9.00 6.21
C GLU A 208 9.88 -7.51 6.03
N ALA A 209 8.84 -6.69 5.99
CA ALA A 209 8.96 -5.24 5.93
C ALA A 209 7.97 -4.53 6.84
N PHE A 210 8.33 -3.29 7.16
CA PHE A 210 7.50 -2.33 7.86
C PHE A 210 7.64 -0.97 7.16
N GLY A 211 6.54 -0.24 7.07
CA GLY A 211 6.54 1.08 6.46
C GLY A 211 5.33 1.91 6.84
N GLU A 212 5.32 3.13 6.32
CA GLU A 212 4.22 4.09 6.42
C GLU A 212 3.46 4.14 5.09
N TRP A 213 2.18 4.51 5.13
CA TRP A 213 1.35 4.64 3.93
C TRP A 213 0.43 5.86 3.99
N SER A 214 -0.05 6.30 2.82
CA SER A 214 -1.01 7.39 2.63
C SER A 214 -1.93 7.09 1.43
N HIS A 215 -3.13 7.65 1.43
CA HIS A 215 -4.03 7.70 0.27
C HIS A 215 -3.50 8.61 -0.84
N GLU A 216 -2.65 9.59 -0.52
CA GLU A 216 -2.03 10.46 -1.52
C GLU A 216 -0.63 10.01 -1.92
N PRO A 217 -0.31 10.01 -3.23
CA PRO A 217 1.03 9.70 -3.68
C PRO A 217 2.02 10.82 -3.30
N VAL A 218 3.23 10.43 -2.88
CA VAL A 218 4.34 11.39 -2.77
C VAL A 218 4.67 12.03 -4.13
N PRO A 219 5.16 13.28 -4.16
CA PRO A 219 5.46 13.95 -5.43
C PRO A 219 6.43 13.18 -6.32
N GLY A 220 6.06 13.03 -7.59
CA GLY A 220 6.87 12.31 -8.59
C GLY A 220 6.64 10.81 -8.64
N SER A 221 5.81 10.24 -7.75
CA SER A 221 5.42 8.83 -7.82
C SER A 221 4.86 8.46 -9.19
N VAL A 222 5.15 7.24 -9.61
CA VAL A 222 4.49 6.61 -10.75
C VAL A 222 3.01 6.45 -10.42
N ILE A 223 2.16 6.94 -11.32
CA ILE A 223 0.71 6.79 -11.24
C ILE A 223 0.27 5.90 -12.39
N VAL A 224 -0.26 4.73 -12.06
CA VAL A 224 -0.96 3.85 -12.99
C VAL A 224 -2.44 3.95 -12.68
N GLN A 225 -3.13 4.69 -13.54
CA GLN A 225 -4.56 4.92 -13.40
C GLN A 225 -5.34 3.68 -13.83
N GLY A 226 -6.28 3.25 -13.00
CA GLY A 226 -7.23 2.21 -13.36
C GLY A 226 -8.17 2.65 -14.47
N ALA A 227 -8.66 1.68 -15.24
CA ALA A 227 -9.67 1.97 -16.26
C ALA A 227 -10.88 2.69 -15.63
N PRO A 228 -11.45 3.71 -16.30
CA PRO A 228 -12.67 4.37 -15.86
C PRO A 228 -13.79 3.33 -15.66
N GLY A 229 -14.13 3.01 -14.41
CA GLY A 229 -15.33 2.25 -14.12
C GLY A 229 -16.55 2.97 -14.70
N THR A 230 -17.54 2.22 -15.20
CA THR A 230 -18.78 2.80 -15.74
C THR A 230 -19.71 3.36 -14.66
N VAL A 231 -19.41 3.08 -13.38
CA VAL A 231 -20.06 3.68 -12.22
C VAL A 231 -18.97 4.26 -11.32
N VAL A 232 -19.20 5.47 -10.80
CA VAL A 232 -18.41 6.00 -9.69
C VAL A 232 -18.59 5.02 -8.52
N GLY A 233 -17.51 4.36 -8.10
CA GLY A 233 -17.54 3.31 -7.07
C GLY A 233 -17.77 1.87 -7.59
N ASP A 234 -17.89 1.64 -8.90
CA ASP A 234 -17.77 0.32 -9.55
C ASP A 234 -16.38 0.20 -10.18
N ASN A 235 -15.39 0.24 -9.32
CA ASN A 235 -14.05 -0.19 -9.62
C ASN A 235 -13.98 -1.65 -9.18
N THR A 236 -14.39 -2.56 -10.06
CA THR A 236 -13.81 -3.91 -10.02
C THR A 236 -12.30 -3.74 -10.12
N ALA A 237 -11.63 -3.50 -8.98
CA ALA A 237 -10.49 -2.60 -8.95
C ALA A 237 -9.43 -3.15 -9.89
N ASP A 238 -8.92 -2.27 -10.74
CA ASP A 238 -7.98 -2.63 -11.78
C ASP A 238 -6.72 -3.11 -11.05
N GLN A 239 -6.44 -4.41 -11.15
CA GLN A 239 -5.40 -5.05 -10.35
C GLN A 239 -4.03 -4.39 -10.58
N ASP A 240 -3.83 -3.83 -11.77
CA ASP A 240 -2.60 -3.16 -12.17
C ASP A 240 -2.58 -1.68 -11.74
N ALA A 241 -3.68 -1.10 -11.26
CA ALA A 241 -3.72 0.30 -10.87
C ALA A 241 -3.21 0.52 -9.44
N ASN A 242 -2.56 1.66 -9.24
CA ASN A 242 -2.29 2.22 -7.92
C ASN A 242 -3.09 3.49 -7.66
N CYS A 243 -3.91 3.90 -8.63
CA CYS A 243 -4.72 5.11 -8.60
C CYS A 243 -6.06 4.84 -9.27
N HIS A 244 -7.12 4.75 -8.48
CA HIS A 244 -8.44 4.32 -8.96
C HIS A 244 -9.44 5.48 -9.08
N SER A 245 -9.08 6.69 -8.63
CA SER A 245 -9.91 7.87 -8.82
C SER A 245 -9.87 8.37 -10.28
N GLN A 246 -11.01 8.82 -10.80
CA GLN A 246 -11.05 9.57 -12.05
C GLN A 246 -10.72 11.04 -11.79
N GLY A 247 -9.43 11.38 -11.81
CA GLY A 247 -8.99 12.78 -11.68
C GLY A 247 -7.50 12.93 -11.41
N PRO A 248 -6.98 14.17 -11.52
CA PRO A 248 -5.64 14.46 -11.04
C PRO A 248 -5.58 14.25 -9.52
N GLY A 249 -4.61 13.46 -9.06
CA GLY A 249 -4.25 13.36 -7.63
C GLY A 249 -4.73 12.12 -6.88
N CYS A 250 -5.37 11.13 -7.52
CA CYS A 250 -5.75 9.87 -6.84
C CYS A 250 -6.65 10.12 -5.62
N LEU A 251 -7.61 11.02 -5.77
CA LEU A 251 -8.46 11.48 -4.65
C LEU A 251 -9.34 10.35 -4.13
N VAL A 252 -9.52 10.30 -2.82
CA VAL A 252 -10.47 9.40 -2.15
C VAL A 252 -11.87 9.54 -2.78
N GLY A 253 -12.38 8.40 -3.25
CA GLY A 253 -13.70 8.24 -3.83
C GLY A 253 -14.74 7.74 -2.82
N GLN A 254 -15.86 7.27 -3.33
CA GLN A 254 -16.88 6.55 -2.56
C GLN A 254 -17.22 5.23 -3.24
N ASP A 255 -17.43 4.17 -2.45
CA ASP A 255 -17.95 2.88 -2.94
C ASP A 255 -19.46 2.98 -3.29
N SER A 256 -20.05 1.88 -3.75
CA SER A 256 -21.49 1.80 -4.07
C SER A 256 -22.41 2.05 -2.87
N GLU A 257 -21.90 1.93 -1.66
CA GLU A 257 -22.59 2.12 -0.38
C GLU A 257 -22.37 3.54 0.19
N GLY A 258 -21.54 4.36 -0.46
CA GLY A 258 -21.18 5.71 -0.04
C GLY A 258 -20.11 5.78 1.05
N ASN A 259 -19.37 4.70 1.32
CA ASN A 259 -18.20 4.73 2.19
C ASN A 259 -17.00 5.32 1.46
N PRO A 260 -16.16 6.11 2.15
CA PRO A 260 -14.94 6.63 1.55
C PRO A 260 -13.99 5.47 1.24
N VAL A 261 -13.37 5.53 0.07
CA VAL A 261 -12.46 4.51 -0.46
C VAL A 261 -11.31 5.20 -1.17
N GLY A 262 -10.09 4.80 -0.87
CA GLY A 262 -8.89 5.42 -1.38
C GLY A 262 -7.90 4.41 -1.95
N ASP A 263 -6.80 4.96 -2.43
CA ASP A 263 -5.66 4.22 -2.92
C ASP A 263 -4.65 3.97 -1.78
N PHE A 264 -3.59 3.23 -2.04
CA PHE A 264 -2.51 3.04 -1.06
C PHE A 264 -1.19 3.33 -1.74
N PHE A 265 -0.45 4.25 -1.13
CA PHE A 265 0.89 4.63 -1.53
C PHE A 265 1.82 4.50 -0.33
N ILE A 266 2.94 3.82 -0.54
CA ILE A 266 4.02 3.77 0.43
C ILE A 266 4.60 5.17 0.61
N VAL A 267 4.83 5.57 1.86
CA VAL A 267 5.49 6.81 2.22
C VAL A 267 6.93 6.51 2.61
N GLY A 268 7.86 7.06 1.83
CA GLY A 268 9.30 6.93 2.10
C GLY A 268 9.89 5.58 1.69
N GLN A 269 11.05 5.29 2.26
CA GLN A 269 11.83 4.08 1.99
C GLN A 269 11.29 2.90 2.81
N VAL A 270 11.23 1.72 2.20
CA VAL A 270 10.91 0.46 2.85
C VAL A 270 12.09 -0.49 2.72
N ILE A 271 12.46 -1.13 3.83
CA ILE A 271 13.51 -2.15 3.86
C ILE A 271 12.83 -3.48 4.10
N HIS A 272 12.98 -4.41 3.16
CA HIS A 272 12.64 -5.80 3.34
C HIS A 272 13.88 -6.55 3.84
N GLU A 273 13.77 -7.24 4.97
CA GLU A 273 14.88 -7.99 5.55
C GLU A 273 14.51 -9.47 5.69
N THR A 274 15.48 -10.35 5.47
CA THR A 274 15.36 -11.76 5.83
C THR A 274 15.93 -11.98 7.24
N PRO A 275 15.52 -13.04 7.96
CA PRO A 275 16.14 -13.41 9.23
C PRO A 275 17.65 -13.70 9.14
N GLN A 276 18.17 -13.92 7.92
CA GLN A 276 19.58 -14.17 7.64
C GLN A 276 20.37 -12.90 7.31
N GLY A 277 19.71 -11.74 7.20
CA GLY A 277 20.35 -10.45 6.93
C GLY A 277 20.47 -10.08 5.46
N ASP A 278 19.79 -10.80 4.55
CA ASP A 278 19.61 -10.32 3.18
C ASP A 278 18.65 -9.11 3.21
N THR A 279 18.87 -8.13 2.33
CA THR A 279 18.12 -6.88 2.33
C THR A 279 17.63 -6.52 0.94
N HIS A 280 16.40 -6.07 0.83
CA HIS A 280 15.84 -5.45 -0.38
C HIS A 280 15.21 -4.11 -0.01
N THR A 281 15.93 -3.04 -0.34
CA THR A 281 15.49 -1.67 -0.04
C THR A 281 14.82 -1.06 -1.25
N VAL A 282 13.62 -0.51 -1.06
CA VAL A 282 12.82 0.09 -2.12
C VAL A 282 12.31 1.47 -1.75
N ASP A 283 12.11 2.30 -2.77
CA ASP A 283 11.28 3.51 -2.73
C ASP A 283 10.06 3.31 -3.65
N PRO A 284 8.99 4.11 -3.49
CA PRO A 284 7.99 4.26 -4.54
C PRO A 284 8.67 4.63 -5.87
N ALA A 285 8.31 3.92 -6.94
CA ALA A 285 8.83 4.21 -8.26
C ALA A 285 8.46 5.64 -8.65
N LYS A 286 9.37 6.31 -9.35
CA LYS A 286 9.23 7.70 -9.80
C LYS A 286 9.13 7.78 -11.31
N THR A 287 8.28 8.68 -11.77
CA THR A 287 8.27 9.07 -13.17
C THR A 287 9.50 9.93 -13.42
N PRO A 288 10.38 9.59 -14.39
CA PRO A 288 11.48 10.47 -14.75
C PRO A 288 10.92 11.85 -15.09
N GLU A 289 11.48 12.89 -14.46
CA GLU A 289 11.17 14.26 -14.85
C GLU A 289 11.30 14.36 -16.38
N PRO A 290 10.29 14.89 -17.11
CA PRO A 290 10.40 15.02 -18.54
C PRO A 290 11.66 15.83 -18.81
N SER A 291 12.69 15.17 -19.36
CA SER A 291 13.97 15.79 -19.62
C SER A 291 13.66 17.05 -20.40
N THR A 292 13.88 18.22 -19.80
CA THR A 292 13.52 19.48 -20.39
C THR A 292 14.35 19.60 -21.66
N VAL A 293 13.75 19.25 -22.80
CA VAL A 293 14.38 19.44 -24.09
C VAL A 293 14.45 20.94 -24.27
N MET A 294 15.57 21.53 -23.85
CA MET A 294 15.93 22.87 -24.25
C MET A 294 16.12 22.84 -25.77
N MET A 295 15.03 23.07 -26.50
CA MET A 295 15.08 23.44 -27.91
C MET A 295 15.84 24.77 -27.98
N SER A 296 17.16 24.70 -28.13
CA SER A 296 17.93 25.86 -28.56
C SER A 296 17.60 26.09 -30.03
N SER A 297 16.63 26.95 -30.30
CA SER A 297 16.38 27.45 -31.65
C SER A 297 17.51 28.39 -32.05
N HIS A 298 18.60 27.82 -32.57
CA HIS A 298 19.56 28.60 -33.36
C HIS A 298 18.90 28.96 -34.69
N TYR A 299 18.18 30.07 -34.70
CA TYR A 299 17.83 30.82 -35.90
C TYR A 299 19.12 31.39 -36.50
N ASN A 300 19.69 30.73 -37.49
CA ASN A 300 20.64 31.35 -38.42
C ASN A 300 19.84 31.91 -39.60
N VAL A 301 19.47 33.20 -39.51
CA VAL A 301 19.14 34.01 -40.69
C VAL A 301 20.45 34.60 -41.18
N SER A 302 20.92 34.14 -42.33
CA SER A 302 21.95 34.84 -43.10
C SER A 302 21.26 35.51 -44.29
N PHE A 303 21.44 36.83 -44.40
CA PHE A 303 21.06 37.66 -45.54
C PHE A 303 22.03 37.48 -46.71
#